data_AF-M3B5T0-F1
#
_entry.id   AF-M3B5T0-F1
#
_cell.length_a   1.000
_cell.length_b   1.000
_cell.length_c   1.000
_cell.angle_alpha   90.00
_cell.angle_beta   90.00
_cell.angle_gamma   90.00
#
_symmetry.space_group_name_H-M   'P 1'
#
loop_
_entity.id
_entity.type
_entity.pdbx_description
1 polymer ?
#
loop_
_entity_poly.entity_id
_entity_poly.type
_entity_poly.pdbx_seq_one_letter_code
_entity_poly.pdbx_strand_id
1 'polypeptide(L)'
;MQTPQVAQNLLHLNEPIMRALYRCRAKASDPEVLKTLSTIVARFRMSNLHVKPNLLFMALKFAARARILSSMQKYLRLIREQGLGMTSNVYRSVIAKFSIGHRGLGEIRNGRWRRSELRQVLLGFDDCKDLPPEKQYHFGSFLVRDDWQYLHGWVAVLARCKESEEVWKEWLLWKETDAFKKPKLLIIDERKEMRDSRDTPITNKSRGSYWFLEQMCYAGDMAKAWQILQEAGLAFRTLKPRVADILLGSLEHASVWNEEVRSAMLAKYDRDVGKIEQALGVRWVPGADEGEGHHELFMDQEAALERLSEQDWKLDDDFGYPLDTSPIVSRSEQTLHDAKESFHPR
;
A
#
# COMPACT_ATOMS: atom_id res chain seq x y z
N MET A 1 43.99 -13.54 4.38
CA MET A 1 42.96 -14.26 5.14
C MET A 1 42.81 -13.59 6.49
N GLN A 2 41.65 -13.02 6.83
CA GLN A 2 41.42 -12.47 8.19
C GLN A 2 41.22 -13.64 9.16
N THR A 3 41.86 -13.57 10.32
CA THR A 3 41.82 -14.61 11.36
C THR A 3 40.42 -14.76 11.97
N PRO A 4 40.01 -15.97 12.42
CA PRO A 4 38.74 -16.21 13.13
C PRO A 4 38.48 -15.24 14.30
N GLN A 5 39.56 -14.75 14.92
CA GLN A 5 39.54 -13.74 15.98
C GLN A 5 38.91 -12.41 15.56
N VAL A 6 39.14 -11.96 14.33
CA VAL A 6 38.56 -10.70 13.82
C VAL A 6 37.04 -10.86 13.64
N ALA A 7 36.59 -12.02 13.17
CA ALA A 7 35.17 -12.32 13.03
C ALA A 7 34.46 -12.38 14.39
N GLN A 8 35.11 -12.93 15.41
CA GLN A 8 34.62 -12.93 16.79
C GLN A 8 34.52 -11.51 17.37
N ASN A 9 35.54 -10.67 17.17
CA ASN A 9 35.49 -9.28 17.64
C ASN A 9 34.36 -8.46 16.97
N LEU A 10 34.08 -8.74 15.69
CA LEU A 10 33.00 -8.08 14.95
C LEU A 10 31.59 -8.46 15.42
N LEU A 11 31.40 -9.61 16.10
CA LEU A 11 30.09 -9.99 16.65
C LEU A 11 29.57 -8.98 17.68
N HIS A 12 30.46 -8.43 18.51
CA HIS A 12 30.13 -7.47 19.55
C HIS A 12 29.91 -6.04 19.00
N LEU A 13 30.28 -5.80 17.74
CA LEU A 13 30.17 -4.50 17.09
C LEU A 13 28.95 -4.41 16.14
N ASN A 14 27.98 -5.30 16.27
CA ASN A 14 26.82 -5.36 15.38
C ASN A 14 26.07 -4.01 15.28
N GLU A 15 25.78 -3.35 16.40
CA GLU A 15 25.08 -2.06 16.40
C GLU A 15 25.93 -0.91 15.82
N PRO A 16 27.20 -0.71 16.21
CA PRO A 16 28.10 0.23 15.54
C PRO A 16 28.20 0.01 14.03
N ILE A 17 28.33 -1.25 13.59
CA ILE A 17 28.38 -1.62 12.17
C ILE A 17 27.08 -1.20 11.47
N MET A 18 25.93 -1.53 12.04
CA MET A 18 24.63 -1.14 11.47
C MET A 18 24.51 0.39 11.35
N ARG A 19 24.84 1.14 12.42
CA ARG A 19 24.80 2.62 12.40
C ARG A 19 25.74 3.19 11.34
N ALA A 20 26.96 2.68 11.23
CA ALA A 20 27.94 3.11 10.23
C ALA A 20 27.41 2.87 8.81
N LEU A 21 26.93 1.66 8.51
CA LEU A 21 26.39 1.30 7.21
C LEU A 21 25.16 2.12 6.83
N TYR A 22 24.31 2.45 7.80
CA TYR A 22 23.19 3.35 7.55
C TYR A 22 23.64 4.77 7.21
N ARG A 23 24.65 5.30 7.93
CA ARG A 23 25.24 6.62 7.65
C ARG A 23 25.97 6.68 6.31
N CYS A 24 26.59 5.57 5.87
CA CYS A 24 27.25 5.49 4.57
C CYS A 24 26.31 5.80 3.39
N ARG A 25 24.99 5.65 3.55
CA ARG A 25 23.99 6.01 2.52
C ARG A 25 24.05 7.48 2.05
N ALA A 26 24.66 8.36 2.84
CA ALA A 26 24.90 9.74 2.45
C ALA A 26 25.86 9.86 1.26
N LYS A 27 26.74 8.86 1.06
CA LYS A 27 27.78 8.86 0.02
C LYS A 27 27.79 7.61 -0.87
N ALA A 28 27.14 6.53 -0.44
CA ALA A 28 27.08 5.25 -1.16
C ALA A 28 25.64 4.91 -1.57
N SER A 29 25.53 4.11 -2.63
CA SER A 29 24.26 3.59 -3.12
C SER A 29 23.75 2.43 -2.23
N ASP A 30 22.43 2.20 -2.19
CA ASP A 30 21.88 1.08 -1.40
C ASP A 30 22.40 -0.30 -1.84
N PRO A 31 22.64 -0.59 -3.15
CA PRO A 31 23.32 -1.82 -3.57
C PRO A 31 24.72 -2.00 -3.00
N GLU A 32 25.52 -0.93 -2.88
CA GLU A 32 26.88 -1.01 -2.30
C GLU A 32 26.84 -1.30 -0.79
N VAL A 33 25.90 -0.68 -0.08
CA VAL A 33 25.68 -0.97 1.34
C VAL A 33 25.23 -2.42 1.51
N LEU A 34 24.34 -2.92 0.64
CA LEU A 34 23.91 -4.32 0.63
C LEU A 34 25.05 -5.29 0.33
N LYS A 35 25.96 -4.95 -0.61
CA LYS A 35 27.15 -5.76 -0.91
C LYS A 35 28.06 -5.89 0.31
N THR A 36 28.24 -4.79 1.04
CA THR A 36 29.02 -4.79 2.30
C THR A 36 28.35 -5.63 3.38
N LEU A 37 27.03 -5.46 3.59
CA LEU A 37 26.25 -6.32 4.50
C LEU A 37 26.36 -7.80 4.14
N SER A 38 26.26 -8.12 2.85
CA SER A 38 26.37 -9.49 2.33
C SER A 38 27.74 -10.10 2.60
N THR A 39 28.79 -9.30 2.52
CA THR A 39 30.17 -9.71 2.83
C THR A 39 30.34 -10.00 4.32
N ILE A 40 29.80 -9.13 5.19
CA ILE A 40 29.85 -9.32 6.65
C ILE A 40 29.09 -10.59 7.04
N VAL A 41 27.86 -10.76 6.55
CA VAL A 41 27.03 -11.93 6.83
C VAL A 41 27.70 -13.22 6.32
N ALA A 42 28.28 -13.20 5.11
CA ALA A 42 28.99 -14.36 4.58
C ALA A 42 30.20 -14.74 5.44
N ARG A 43 30.99 -13.77 5.90
CA ARG A 43 32.13 -14.00 6.80
C ARG A 43 31.71 -14.64 8.11
N PHE A 44 30.65 -14.15 8.74
CA PHE A 44 30.13 -14.75 9.97
C PHE A 44 29.75 -16.21 9.76
N ARG A 45 29.04 -16.53 8.66
CA ARG A 45 28.70 -17.92 8.34
C ARG A 45 29.92 -18.80 8.08
N MET A 46 30.90 -18.30 7.32
CA MET A 46 32.13 -19.06 7.04
C MET A 46 32.93 -19.36 8.31
N SER A 47 32.85 -18.49 9.33
CA SER A 47 33.46 -18.71 10.64
C SER A 47 32.55 -19.43 11.64
N ASN A 48 31.42 -20.00 11.18
CA ASN A 48 30.40 -20.67 12.01
C ASN A 48 29.87 -19.81 13.17
N LEU A 49 29.80 -18.48 12.95
CA LEU A 49 29.30 -17.51 13.92
C LEU A 49 27.81 -17.20 13.66
N HIS A 50 27.05 -17.09 14.74
CA HIS A 50 25.64 -16.75 14.66
C HIS A 50 25.44 -15.28 14.26
N VAL A 51 24.74 -15.05 13.14
CA VAL A 51 24.45 -13.70 12.65
C VAL A 51 23.31 -13.11 13.48
N LYS A 52 23.55 -11.97 14.13
CA LYS A 52 22.52 -11.30 14.94
C LYS A 52 21.29 -10.94 14.09
N PRO A 53 20.05 -11.16 14.59
CA PRO A 53 18.81 -10.92 13.84
C PRO A 53 18.69 -9.51 13.26
N ASN A 54 19.07 -8.48 14.02
CA ASN A 54 19.01 -7.08 13.58
C ASN A 54 19.83 -6.83 12.31
N LEU A 55 20.96 -7.51 12.14
CA LEU A 55 21.80 -7.39 10.95
C LEU A 55 21.13 -8.05 9.73
N LEU A 56 20.48 -9.21 9.92
CA LEU A 56 19.71 -9.88 8.87
C LEU A 56 18.50 -9.05 8.44
N PHE A 57 17.75 -8.48 9.38
CA PHE A 57 16.62 -7.60 9.07
C PHE A 57 17.07 -6.32 8.37
N MET A 58 18.23 -5.76 8.73
CA MET A 58 18.81 -4.64 7.99
C MET A 58 19.16 -5.04 6.56
N ALA A 59 19.84 -6.16 6.36
CA ALA A 59 20.19 -6.66 5.05
C ALA A 59 18.96 -6.96 4.18
N LEU A 60 17.89 -7.51 4.77
CA LEU A 60 16.60 -7.70 4.11
C LEU A 60 15.98 -6.36 3.67
N LYS A 61 15.97 -5.34 4.52
CA LYS A 61 15.46 -4.00 4.17
C LYS A 61 16.27 -3.35 3.04
N PHE A 62 17.59 -3.52 3.03
CA PHE A 62 18.44 -3.04 1.94
C PHE A 62 18.25 -3.86 0.66
N ALA A 63 18.02 -5.17 0.74
CA ALA A 63 17.67 -5.98 -0.42
C ALA A 63 16.34 -5.52 -1.05
N ALA A 64 15.35 -5.21 -0.20
CA ALA A 64 14.07 -4.65 -0.63
C ALA A 64 14.26 -3.27 -1.29
N ARG A 65 15.03 -2.38 -0.67
CA ARG A 65 15.27 -1.03 -1.19
C ARG A 65 16.13 -1.00 -2.46
N ALA A 66 17.15 -1.86 -2.54
CA ALA A 66 18.06 -1.98 -3.68
C ALA A 66 17.43 -2.75 -4.85
N ARG A 67 16.27 -3.38 -4.63
CA ARG A 67 15.51 -4.13 -5.63
C ARG A 67 16.23 -5.36 -6.17
N ILE A 68 16.91 -6.10 -5.28
CA ILE A 68 17.73 -7.26 -5.68
C ILE A 68 17.02 -8.55 -5.23
N LEU A 69 16.37 -9.21 -6.19
CA LEU A 69 15.59 -10.45 -6.01
C LEU A 69 16.41 -11.56 -5.32
N SER A 70 17.60 -11.85 -5.84
CA SER A 70 18.48 -12.90 -5.27
C SER A 70 18.89 -12.63 -3.83
N SER A 71 19.03 -11.35 -3.46
CA SER A 71 19.33 -10.97 -2.08
C SER A 71 18.11 -11.10 -1.18
N MET A 72 16.91 -10.73 -1.66
CA MET A 72 15.65 -10.98 -0.94
C MET A 72 15.50 -12.47 -0.62
N GLN A 73 15.64 -13.32 -1.65
CA GLN A 73 15.59 -14.78 -1.52
C GLN A 73 16.61 -15.29 -0.49
N LYS A 74 17.88 -14.88 -0.62
CA LYS A 74 18.96 -15.25 0.30
C LYS A 74 18.63 -14.89 1.75
N TYR A 75 18.17 -13.66 2.02
CA TYR A 75 17.96 -13.20 3.39
C TYR A 75 16.69 -13.77 4.02
N LEU A 76 15.61 -13.95 3.25
CA LEU A 76 14.42 -14.63 3.75
C LEU A 76 14.71 -16.09 4.10
N ARG A 77 15.46 -16.80 3.25
CA ARG A 77 15.91 -18.16 3.54
C ARG A 77 16.77 -18.21 4.80
N LEU A 78 17.72 -17.29 4.95
CA LEU A 78 18.56 -17.18 6.14
C LEU A 78 17.78 -16.95 7.43
N ILE A 79 16.76 -16.09 7.39
CA ILE A 79 15.89 -15.80 8.53
C ILE A 79 15.11 -17.07 8.91
N ARG A 80 14.58 -17.79 7.92
CA ARG A 80 13.88 -19.07 8.13
C ARG A 80 14.81 -20.16 8.69
N GLU A 81 16.01 -20.32 8.14
CA GLU A 81 17.03 -21.29 8.59
C GLU A 81 17.40 -21.09 10.07
N GLN A 82 17.37 -19.85 10.56
CA GLN A 82 17.65 -19.52 11.97
C GLN A 82 16.42 -19.61 12.88
N GLY A 83 15.26 -20.03 12.37
CA GLY A 83 14.01 -20.08 13.14
C GLY A 83 13.52 -18.71 13.58
N LEU A 84 13.93 -17.64 12.88
CA LEU A 84 13.55 -16.28 13.23
C LEU A 84 12.19 -15.92 12.61
N GLY A 85 11.28 -15.42 13.44
CA GLY A 85 10.10 -14.71 12.98
C GLY A 85 10.41 -13.27 12.56
N MET A 86 9.42 -12.58 11.98
CA MET A 86 9.45 -11.13 11.81
C MET A 86 8.42 -10.51 12.73
N THR A 87 8.75 -9.38 13.36
CA THR A 87 7.76 -8.56 14.07
C THR A 87 6.98 -7.71 13.08
N SER A 88 5.80 -7.20 13.48
CA SER A 88 4.94 -6.35 12.64
C SER A 88 5.68 -5.12 12.13
N ASN A 89 6.49 -4.51 13.00
CA ASN A 89 7.36 -3.37 12.66
C ASN A 89 8.40 -3.72 11.59
N VAL A 90 9.06 -4.88 11.70
CA VAL A 90 10.02 -5.33 10.68
C VAL A 90 9.29 -5.60 9.37
N TYR A 91 8.19 -6.36 9.41
CA TYR A 91 7.38 -6.73 8.26
C TYR A 91 6.88 -5.51 7.47
N ARG A 92 6.20 -4.57 8.15
CA ARG A 92 5.75 -3.30 7.55
C ARG A 92 6.92 -2.47 7.01
N SER A 93 8.04 -2.42 7.73
CA SER A 93 9.20 -1.66 7.27
C SER A 93 9.85 -2.23 6.01
N VAL A 94 9.74 -3.54 5.77
CA VAL A 94 10.18 -4.18 4.52
C VAL A 94 9.20 -3.86 3.39
N ILE A 95 7.88 -3.95 3.63
CA ILE A 95 6.84 -3.57 2.66
C ILE A 95 7.00 -2.11 2.21
N ALA A 96 7.29 -1.21 3.14
CA ALA A 96 7.58 0.20 2.84
C ALA A 96 8.80 0.40 1.92
N LYS A 97 9.61 -0.64 1.64
CA LYS A 97 10.74 -0.58 0.70
C LYS A 97 10.45 -1.23 -0.66
N PHE A 98 9.27 -1.81 -0.86
CA PHE A 98 8.90 -2.42 -2.13
C PHE A 98 8.51 -1.43 -3.25
N SER A 99 8.52 -0.11 -2.98
CA SER A 99 8.39 0.98 -3.97
C SER A 99 7.57 0.61 -5.22
N ILE A 100 6.31 0.22 -5.02
CA ILE A 100 5.40 -0.25 -6.07
C ILE A 100 4.12 0.61 -6.11
N GLY A 101 3.66 0.97 -7.31
CA GLY A 101 2.47 1.80 -7.55
C GLY A 101 2.74 3.32 -7.68
N HIS A 102 1.68 4.07 -7.98
CA HIS A 102 1.72 5.53 -8.22
C HIS A 102 1.90 6.37 -6.93
N ARG A 103 1.61 5.77 -5.75
CA ARG A 103 1.74 6.38 -4.41
C ARG A 103 2.70 5.56 -3.53
N GLY A 104 3.88 5.25 -4.06
CA GLY A 104 4.83 4.35 -3.41
C GLY A 104 5.13 4.79 -1.98
N LEU A 105 4.79 3.93 -1.00
CA LEU A 105 5.14 4.08 0.43
C LEU A 105 6.66 3.99 0.68
N GLY A 106 7.49 4.12 -0.37
CA GLY A 106 8.92 3.86 -0.35
C GLY A 106 9.71 4.89 -1.14
N GLU A 107 10.92 5.18 -0.64
CA GLU A 107 11.92 6.02 -1.30
C GLU A 107 12.12 5.56 -2.75
N ILE A 108 11.77 6.41 -3.73
CA ILE A 108 11.93 6.15 -5.17
C ILE A 108 13.40 6.31 -5.61
N ARG A 109 14.33 6.56 -4.69
CA ARG A 109 15.77 6.77 -4.96
C ARG A 109 16.38 5.74 -5.91
N ASN A 110 15.92 4.48 -5.84
CA ASN A 110 16.43 3.42 -6.70
C ASN A 110 15.46 3.00 -7.81
N GLY A 111 14.29 3.62 -7.99
CA GLY A 111 13.26 3.21 -8.94
C GLY A 111 12.22 2.24 -8.37
N ARG A 112 11.40 1.64 -9.25
CA ARG A 112 10.28 0.76 -8.89
C ARG A 112 10.64 -0.73 -9.03
N TRP A 113 10.06 -1.58 -8.21
CA TRP A 113 10.14 -3.03 -8.39
C TRP A 113 9.38 -3.46 -9.65
N ARG A 114 9.91 -4.46 -10.37
CA ARG A 114 9.14 -5.17 -11.39
C ARG A 114 8.09 -6.04 -10.69
N ARG A 115 6.85 -6.00 -11.18
CA ARG A 115 5.73 -6.78 -10.59
C ARG A 115 6.04 -8.27 -10.53
N SER A 116 6.62 -8.83 -11.59
CA SER A 116 6.99 -10.25 -11.67
C SER A 116 8.00 -10.67 -10.61
N GLU A 117 9.03 -9.86 -10.35
CA GLU A 117 10.05 -10.15 -9.33
C GLU A 117 9.47 -10.01 -7.92
N LEU A 118 8.68 -8.95 -7.67
CA LEU A 118 8.04 -8.76 -6.38
C LEU A 118 6.99 -9.84 -6.09
N ARG A 119 6.28 -10.32 -7.11
CA ARG A 119 5.37 -11.47 -7.00
C ARG A 119 6.10 -12.70 -6.46
N GLN A 120 7.31 -12.99 -6.96
CA GLN A 120 8.11 -14.12 -6.44
C GLN A 120 8.49 -13.91 -4.97
N VAL A 121 8.94 -12.69 -4.62
CA VAL A 121 9.26 -12.34 -3.24
C VAL A 121 8.06 -12.53 -2.33
N LEU A 122 6.86 -12.13 -2.76
CA LEU A 122 5.65 -12.18 -1.95
C LEU A 122 5.05 -13.57 -1.86
N LEU A 123 4.89 -14.27 -2.98
CA LEU A 123 4.06 -15.47 -3.11
C LEU A 123 4.86 -16.77 -3.25
N GLY A 124 6.15 -16.71 -3.54
CA GLY A 124 6.95 -17.91 -3.75
C GLY A 124 8.06 -17.74 -4.77
N PHE A 125 9.28 -18.14 -4.39
CA PHE A 125 10.37 -18.38 -5.34
C PHE A 125 10.19 -19.74 -6.02
N ASP A 126 10.72 -19.90 -7.23
CA ASP A 126 10.56 -21.15 -7.98
C ASP A 126 11.14 -22.36 -7.26
N ASP A 127 12.29 -22.21 -6.58
CA ASP A 127 12.94 -23.24 -5.77
C ASP A 127 12.36 -23.41 -4.36
N CYS A 128 11.27 -22.70 -4.05
CA CYS A 128 10.59 -22.73 -2.76
C CYS A 128 9.18 -23.34 -2.84
N LYS A 129 8.59 -23.44 -4.04
CA LYS A 129 7.17 -23.83 -4.22
C LYS A 129 6.87 -25.26 -3.73
N ASP A 130 7.81 -26.19 -3.95
CA ASP A 130 7.63 -27.60 -3.59
C ASP A 130 7.99 -27.92 -2.13
N LEU A 131 8.51 -26.93 -1.39
CA LEU A 131 8.84 -27.12 0.02
C LEU A 131 7.56 -27.16 0.87
N PRO A 132 7.53 -27.95 1.96
CA PRO A 132 6.46 -27.87 2.96
C PRO A 132 6.28 -26.43 3.47
N PRO A 133 5.05 -25.97 3.78
CA PRO A 133 4.79 -24.58 4.19
C PRO A 133 5.73 -24.04 5.27
N GLU A 134 6.05 -24.86 6.27
CA GLU A 134 6.98 -24.56 7.38
C GLU A 134 8.41 -24.22 6.91
N LYS A 135 8.81 -24.76 5.77
CA LYS A 135 10.15 -24.60 5.16
C LYS A 135 10.16 -23.56 4.04
N GLN A 136 8.99 -23.04 3.66
CA GLN A 136 8.92 -21.98 2.66
C GLN A 136 9.49 -20.68 3.23
N TYR A 137 10.12 -19.90 2.36
CA TYR A 137 10.86 -18.69 2.73
C TYR A 137 10.54 -17.50 1.82
N HIS A 138 9.37 -17.49 1.19
CA HIS A 138 8.83 -16.28 0.58
C HIS A 138 8.25 -15.34 1.66
N PHE A 139 8.06 -14.06 1.35
CA PHE A 139 7.68 -13.05 2.33
C PHE A 139 6.32 -13.32 2.99
N GLY A 140 5.34 -13.81 2.23
CA GLY A 140 4.05 -14.29 2.75
C GLY A 140 4.13 -15.40 3.79
N SER A 141 5.20 -16.22 3.81
CA SER A 141 5.40 -17.26 4.83
C SER A 141 5.67 -16.72 6.24
N PHE A 142 5.95 -15.41 6.36
CA PHE A 142 6.14 -14.72 7.65
C PHE A 142 4.89 -13.94 8.09
N LEU A 143 3.78 -14.05 7.36
CA LEU A 143 2.54 -13.35 7.65
C LEU A 143 1.85 -13.95 8.89
N VAL A 144 1.58 -13.11 9.89
CA VAL A 144 0.69 -13.43 11.02
C VAL A 144 -0.67 -12.84 10.72
N ARG A 145 -1.62 -13.67 10.29
CA ARG A 145 -2.95 -13.22 9.80
C ARG A 145 -3.85 -12.62 10.87
N ASP A 146 -3.66 -13.05 12.13
CA ASP A 146 -4.46 -12.56 13.26
C ASP A 146 -4.07 -11.14 13.70
N ASP A 147 -2.94 -10.61 13.22
CA ASP A 147 -2.50 -9.25 13.51
C ASP A 147 -2.80 -8.33 12.32
N TRP A 148 -3.71 -7.38 12.57
CA TRP A 148 -4.13 -6.36 11.60
C TRP A 148 -2.96 -5.59 10.99
N GLN A 149 -1.89 -5.34 11.73
CA GLN A 149 -0.74 -4.58 11.23
C GLN A 149 0.02 -5.33 10.12
N TYR A 150 0.07 -6.67 10.18
CA TYR A 150 0.63 -7.46 9.08
C TYR A 150 -0.34 -7.52 7.91
N LEU A 151 -1.61 -7.88 8.18
CA LEU A 151 -2.63 -8.06 7.15
C LEU A 151 -2.81 -6.78 6.33
N HIS A 152 -2.86 -5.62 6.99
CA HIS A 152 -2.96 -4.34 6.33
C HIS A 152 -1.83 -4.10 5.32
N GLY A 153 -0.57 -4.26 5.74
CA GLY A 153 0.58 -4.09 4.85
C GLY A 153 0.61 -5.13 3.72
N TRP A 154 0.27 -6.37 4.04
CA TRP A 154 0.23 -7.50 3.11
C TRP A 154 -0.77 -7.28 1.97
N VAL A 155 -2.02 -6.95 2.30
CA VAL A 155 -3.07 -6.73 1.30
C VAL A 155 -2.74 -5.51 0.42
N ALA A 156 -2.18 -4.44 1.01
CA ALA A 156 -1.74 -3.28 0.23
C ALA A 156 -0.66 -3.62 -0.81
N VAL A 157 0.34 -4.43 -0.45
CA VAL A 157 1.40 -4.78 -1.40
C VAL A 157 0.87 -5.70 -2.51
N LEU A 158 0.00 -6.66 -2.19
CA LEU A 158 -0.65 -7.52 -3.19
C LEU A 158 -1.48 -6.71 -4.19
N ALA A 159 -2.30 -5.79 -3.71
CA ALA A 159 -3.10 -4.91 -4.56
C ALA A 159 -2.23 -4.09 -5.53
N ARG A 160 -1.12 -3.55 -5.05
CA ARG A 160 -0.18 -2.78 -5.90
C ARG A 160 0.56 -3.67 -6.91
N CYS A 161 0.76 -4.95 -6.60
CA CYS A 161 1.23 -5.97 -7.52
C CYS A 161 0.19 -6.39 -8.55
N LYS A 162 -1.08 -5.95 -8.43
CA LYS A 162 -2.21 -6.40 -9.26
C LYS A 162 -2.55 -7.88 -9.08
N GLU A 163 -2.32 -8.43 -7.89
CA GLU A 163 -2.68 -9.81 -7.53
C GLU A 163 -4.10 -9.85 -6.93
N SER A 164 -5.13 -9.55 -7.74
CA SER A 164 -6.51 -9.45 -7.26
C SER A 164 -7.06 -10.74 -6.65
N GLU A 165 -6.68 -11.90 -7.20
CA GLU A 165 -7.06 -13.21 -6.65
C GLU A 165 -6.54 -13.42 -5.23
N GLU A 166 -5.31 -13.00 -4.95
CA GLU A 166 -4.74 -13.12 -3.61
C GLU A 166 -5.39 -12.14 -2.64
N VAL A 167 -5.69 -10.91 -3.09
CA VAL A 167 -6.49 -9.95 -2.29
C VAL A 167 -7.87 -10.52 -1.97
N TRP A 168 -8.50 -11.19 -2.93
CA TRP A 168 -9.81 -11.82 -2.76
C TRP A 168 -9.78 -12.98 -1.76
N LYS A 169 -8.76 -13.84 -1.82
CA LYS A 169 -8.57 -14.90 -0.82
C LYS A 169 -8.45 -14.32 0.59
N GLU A 170 -7.67 -13.26 0.76
CA GLU A 170 -7.54 -12.59 2.07
C GLU A 170 -8.85 -11.92 2.51
N TRP A 171 -9.67 -11.40 1.58
CA TRP A 171 -11.04 -10.93 1.87
C TRP A 171 -11.91 -12.06 2.43
N LEU A 172 -11.93 -13.22 1.76
CA LEU A 172 -12.70 -14.37 2.20
C LEU A 172 -12.26 -14.86 3.59
N LEU A 173 -10.96 -14.93 3.85
CA LEU A 173 -10.42 -15.29 5.16
C LEU A 173 -10.80 -14.24 6.22
N TRP A 174 -10.73 -12.95 5.88
CA TRP A 174 -11.07 -11.89 6.81
C TRP A 174 -12.54 -11.92 7.24
N LYS A 175 -13.46 -12.29 6.34
CA LYS A 175 -14.89 -12.50 6.67
C LYS A 175 -15.10 -13.57 7.74
N GLU A 176 -14.18 -14.53 7.86
CA GLU A 176 -14.29 -15.59 8.85
C GLU A 176 -13.85 -15.19 10.26
N THR A 177 -13.19 -14.04 10.41
CA THR A 177 -12.63 -13.56 11.69
C THR A 177 -13.72 -13.06 12.65
N ASP A 178 -13.44 -13.10 13.95
CA ASP A 178 -14.32 -12.53 14.99
C ASP A 178 -14.52 -11.02 14.79
N ALA A 179 -13.52 -10.29 14.27
CA ALA A 179 -13.63 -8.87 13.98
C ALA A 179 -14.72 -8.57 12.92
N PHE A 180 -14.95 -9.49 11.98
CA PHE A 180 -16.02 -9.36 10.99
C PHE A 180 -17.38 -9.84 11.55
N LYS A 181 -17.39 -11.00 12.20
CA LYS A 181 -18.62 -11.67 12.68
C LYS A 181 -19.23 -11.00 13.90
N LYS A 182 -18.39 -10.42 14.78
CA LYS A 182 -18.77 -9.76 16.03
C LYS A 182 -18.16 -8.36 16.08
N PRO A 183 -18.67 -7.43 15.26
CA PRO A 183 -18.07 -6.12 15.11
C PRO A 183 -18.06 -5.35 16.43
N LYS A 184 -16.90 -4.78 16.78
CA LYS A 184 -16.72 -3.90 17.92
C LYS A 184 -16.50 -2.47 17.46
N LEU A 185 -16.95 -1.52 18.26
CA LEU A 185 -16.70 -0.11 18.04
C LEU A 185 -15.21 0.21 18.19
N LEU A 186 -14.71 1.10 17.34
CA LEU A 186 -13.35 1.62 17.45
C LEU A 186 -13.36 2.92 18.26
N ILE A 187 -12.42 3.04 19.21
CA ILE A 187 -12.18 4.31 19.90
C ILE A 187 -11.29 5.15 19.00
N ILE A 188 -11.87 6.20 18.43
CA ILE A 188 -11.13 7.21 17.67
C ILE A 188 -10.93 8.40 18.61
N ASP A 189 -9.78 8.43 19.28
CA ASP A 189 -9.36 9.57 20.10
C ASP A 189 -8.97 10.71 19.15
N GLU A 190 -9.96 11.49 18.69
CA GLU A 190 -9.83 12.91 18.42
C GLU A 190 -11.19 13.52 18.00
N ARG A 191 -11.76 14.31 18.92
CA ARG A 191 -12.69 15.38 18.61
C ARG A 191 -11.97 16.41 17.73
N LYS A 192 -12.08 16.33 16.40
CA LYS A 192 -12.14 17.49 15.48
C LYS A 192 -12.11 17.00 14.02
N GLU A 193 -12.99 17.60 13.22
CA GLU A 193 -13.04 17.54 11.74
C GLU A 193 -13.60 16.27 11.06
N MET A 194 -14.53 15.55 11.70
CA MET A 194 -15.59 14.83 10.97
C MET A 194 -16.95 15.46 11.26
N ARG A 195 -17.09 16.78 11.04
CA ARG A 195 -18.41 17.44 11.11
C ARG A 195 -19.27 17.22 9.86
N ASP A 196 -18.71 16.68 8.78
CA ASP A 196 -19.44 16.51 7.51
C ASP A 196 -19.66 15.05 7.06
N SER A 197 -19.29 14.04 7.87
CA SER A 197 -19.58 12.64 7.55
C SER A 197 -20.37 11.90 8.63
N ARG A 198 -21.66 12.22 8.70
CA ARG A 198 -22.80 11.29 8.92
C ARG A 198 -22.60 10.16 9.95
N ASP A 199 -22.97 10.40 11.20
CA ASP A 199 -23.61 9.54 12.24
C ASP A 199 -23.39 8.02 12.34
N THR A 200 -22.52 7.39 11.54
CA THR A 200 -22.35 5.94 11.54
C THR A 200 -21.13 5.59 12.37
N PRO A 201 -21.31 4.94 13.54
CA PRO A 201 -20.18 4.57 14.37
C PRO A 201 -19.29 3.56 13.64
N ILE A 202 -17.99 3.85 13.56
CA ILE A 202 -17.02 3.01 12.86
C ILE A 202 -16.69 1.79 13.72
N THR A 203 -16.83 0.61 13.12
CA THR A 203 -16.47 -0.68 13.70
C THR A 203 -15.19 -1.23 13.07
N ASN A 204 -14.58 -2.22 13.73
CA ASN A 204 -13.49 -3.02 13.14
C ASN A 204 -13.91 -3.68 11.81
N LYS A 205 -15.16 -4.15 11.68
CA LYS A 205 -15.75 -4.61 10.42
C LYS A 205 -15.74 -3.49 9.37
N SER A 206 -16.38 -2.36 9.62
CA SER A 206 -16.46 -1.31 8.60
C SER A 206 -15.07 -0.81 8.18
N ARG A 207 -14.14 -0.64 9.12
CA ARG A 207 -12.74 -0.30 8.82
C ARG A 207 -12.10 -1.31 7.85
N GLY A 208 -12.21 -2.60 8.16
CA GLY A 208 -11.61 -3.63 7.31
C GLY A 208 -12.29 -3.75 5.96
N SER A 209 -13.62 -3.64 5.90
CA SER A 209 -14.37 -3.67 4.64
C SER A 209 -14.01 -2.51 3.72
N TYR A 210 -13.91 -1.28 4.23
CA TYR A 210 -13.43 -0.14 3.43
C TYR A 210 -12.01 -0.37 2.93
N TRP A 211 -11.13 -0.89 3.78
CA TRP A 211 -9.76 -1.17 3.41
C TRP A 211 -9.66 -2.20 2.28
N PHE A 212 -10.36 -3.33 2.39
CA PHE A 212 -10.38 -4.36 1.35
C PHE A 212 -11.00 -3.86 0.04
N LEU A 213 -12.08 -3.08 0.11
CA LEU A 213 -12.67 -2.43 -1.06
C LEU A 213 -11.66 -1.54 -1.77
N GLU A 214 -11.02 -0.64 -1.03
CA GLU A 214 -9.99 0.27 -1.55
C GLU A 214 -8.83 -0.52 -2.19
N GLN A 215 -8.34 -1.57 -1.52
CA GLN A 215 -7.26 -2.40 -2.07
C GLN A 215 -7.70 -3.20 -3.30
N MET A 216 -8.94 -3.66 -3.38
CA MET A 216 -9.45 -4.35 -4.56
C MET A 216 -9.56 -3.40 -5.76
N CYS A 217 -10.02 -2.16 -5.55
CA CYS A 217 -9.97 -1.11 -6.57
C CYS A 217 -8.53 -0.89 -7.05
N TYR A 218 -7.55 -0.85 -6.15
CA TYR A 218 -6.14 -0.72 -6.53
C TYR A 218 -5.57 -1.97 -7.22
N ALA A 219 -6.08 -3.17 -6.92
CA ALA A 219 -5.76 -4.39 -7.64
C ALA A 219 -6.30 -4.38 -9.08
N GLY A 220 -7.34 -3.59 -9.36
CA GLY A 220 -7.90 -3.39 -10.70
C GLY A 220 -9.05 -4.35 -11.05
N ASP A 221 -9.58 -5.09 -10.07
CA ASP A 221 -10.68 -6.04 -10.28
C ASP A 221 -11.98 -5.41 -9.76
N MET A 222 -12.65 -4.67 -10.65
CA MET A 222 -13.82 -3.86 -10.28
C MET A 222 -15.06 -4.72 -10.01
N ALA A 223 -15.19 -5.88 -10.67
CA ALA A 223 -16.24 -6.84 -10.38
C ALA A 223 -16.20 -7.28 -8.91
N LYS A 224 -15.02 -7.69 -8.43
CA LYS A 224 -14.86 -8.05 -7.01
C LYS A 224 -14.97 -6.85 -6.08
N ALA A 225 -14.52 -5.66 -6.50
CA ALA A 225 -14.67 -4.45 -5.69
C ALA A 225 -16.16 -4.13 -5.43
N TRP A 226 -16.99 -4.13 -6.48
CA TRP A 226 -18.44 -3.99 -6.35
C TRP A 226 -19.05 -5.10 -5.50
N GLN A 227 -18.59 -6.35 -5.65
CA GLN A 227 -19.03 -7.44 -4.79
C GLN A 227 -18.70 -7.19 -3.31
N ILE A 228 -17.51 -6.68 -2.97
CA ILE A 228 -17.14 -6.32 -1.59
C ILE A 228 -18.09 -5.24 -1.05
N LEU A 229 -18.37 -4.20 -1.84
CA LEU A 229 -19.28 -3.12 -1.46
C LEU A 229 -20.66 -3.67 -1.06
N GLN A 230 -21.21 -4.58 -1.88
CA GLN A 230 -22.49 -5.25 -1.62
C GLN A 230 -22.44 -6.17 -0.39
N GLU A 231 -21.49 -7.10 -0.34
CA GLU A 231 -21.39 -8.11 0.73
C GLU A 231 -21.11 -7.48 2.10
N ALA A 232 -20.33 -6.40 2.12
CA ALA A 232 -20.02 -5.67 3.35
C ALA A 232 -21.18 -4.79 3.84
N GLY A 233 -22.16 -4.50 2.98
CA GLY A 233 -23.27 -3.58 3.27
C GLY A 233 -22.79 -2.15 3.54
N LEU A 234 -21.73 -1.69 2.85
CA LEU A 234 -21.23 -0.34 3.01
C LEU A 234 -22.11 0.64 2.22
N ALA A 235 -22.43 1.78 2.81
CA ALA A 235 -23.12 2.84 2.09
C ALA A 235 -22.18 3.48 1.05
N PHE A 236 -22.66 3.73 -0.15
CA PHE A 236 -21.82 4.31 -1.20
C PHE A 236 -21.32 5.72 -0.81
N ARG A 237 -22.20 6.50 -0.19
CA ARG A 237 -21.93 7.88 0.26
C ARG A 237 -20.81 8.03 1.31
N THR A 238 -20.41 6.95 1.97
CA THR A 238 -19.38 6.94 3.00
C THR A 238 -18.03 6.49 2.47
N LEU A 239 -17.94 6.16 1.18
CA LEU A 239 -16.69 5.88 0.50
C LEU A 239 -15.84 7.14 0.38
N LYS A 240 -14.51 6.97 0.40
CA LYS A 240 -13.59 8.05 0.03
C LYS A 240 -13.90 8.49 -1.41
N PRO A 241 -13.89 9.80 -1.72
CA PRO A 241 -14.19 10.31 -3.06
C PRO A 241 -13.43 9.58 -4.17
N ARG A 242 -12.13 9.38 -3.98
CA ARG A 242 -11.28 8.63 -4.92
C ARG A 242 -11.73 7.20 -5.17
N VAL A 243 -12.16 6.47 -4.13
CA VAL A 243 -12.60 5.07 -4.27
C VAL A 243 -13.97 5.03 -4.97
N ALA A 244 -14.86 5.96 -4.61
CA ALA A 244 -16.14 6.13 -5.28
C ALA A 244 -15.94 6.43 -6.78
N ASP A 245 -15.07 7.38 -7.13
CA ASP A 245 -14.78 7.73 -8.52
C ASP A 245 -14.20 6.57 -9.33
N ILE A 246 -13.33 5.75 -8.72
CA ILE A 246 -12.80 4.54 -9.36
C ILE A 246 -13.92 3.54 -9.65
N LEU A 247 -14.83 3.30 -8.69
CA LEU A 247 -15.96 2.39 -8.87
C LEU A 247 -16.95 2.89 -9.93
N LEU A 248 -17.26 4.19 -9.93
CA LEU A 248 -18.11 4.83 -10.94
C LEU A 248 -17.50 4.79 -12.35
N GLY A 249 -16.20 4.56 -12.48
CA GLY A 249 -15.54 4.32 -13.76
C GLY A 249 -15.82 2.94 -14.36
N SER A 250 -16.44 2.02 -13.62
CA SER A 250 -16.73 0.64 -14.06
C SER A 250 -18.14 0.21 -13.62
N LEU A 251 -19.15 0.97 -14.02
CA LEU A 251 -20.55 0.74 -13.67
C LEU A 251 -21.14 -0.54 -14.28
N GLU A 252 -20.55 -1.07 -15.34
CA GLU A 252 -20.90 -2.37 -15.92
C GLU A 252 -20.78 -3.53 -14.92
N HIS A 253 -20.04 -3.33 -13.83
CA HIS A 253 -19.85 -4.28 -12.76
C HIS A 253 -20.66 -3.95 -11.49
N ALA A 254 -21.52 -2.93 -11.53
CA ALA A 254 -22.26 -2.46 -10.37
C ALA A 254 -23.24 -3.53 -9.86
N SER A 255 -22.92 -4.10 -8.69
CA SER A 255 -23.79 -5.03 -7.96
C SER A 255 -24.83 -4.30 -7.09
N VAL A 256 -24.66 -2.98 -6.88
CA VAL A 256 -25.56 -2.11 -6.15
C VAL A 256 -25.89 -0.89 -7.00
N TRP A 257 -27.15 -0.75 -7.40
CA TRP A 257 -27.64 0.40 -8.16
C TRP A 257 -28.83 1.03 -7.43
N ASN A 258 -28.58 2.14 -6.74
CA ASN A 258 -29.58 2.90 -6.01
C ASN A 258 -29.48 4.40 -6.36
N GLU A 259 -30.39 5.22 -5.81
CA GLU A 259 -30.42 6.65 -6.11
C GLU A 259 -29.15 7.38 -5.67
N GLU A 260 -28.48 6.91 -4.61
CA GLU A 260 -27.20 7.50 -4.16
C GLU A 260 -26.10 7.28 -5.20
N VAL A 261 -25.99 6.08 -5.77
CA VAL A 261 -25.02 5.75 -6.83
C VAL A 261 -25.34 6.53 -8.10
N ARG A 262 -26.63 6.62 -8.48
CA ARG A 262 -27.06 7.39 -9.65
C ARG A 262 -26.71 8.87 -9.51
N SER A 263 -27.04 9.48 -8.39
CA SER A 263 -26.73 10.88 -8.11
C SER A 263 -25.22 11.13 -8.12
N ALA A 264 -24.43 10.21 -7.53
CA ALA A 264 -22.97 10.32 -7.53
C ALA A 264 -22.35 10.14 -8.92
N MET A 265 -22.91 9.28 -9.77
CA MET A 265 -22.53 9.13 -11.17
C MET A 265 -22.75 10.43 -11.93
N LEU A 266 -23.94 11.03 -11.84
CA LEU A 266 -24.24 12.30 -12.52
C LEU A 266 -23.30 13.40 -12.03
N ALA A 267 -23.11 13.52 -10.73
CA ALA A 267 -22.17 14.49 -10.17
C ALA A 267 -20.72 14.24 -10.63
N LYS A 268 -20.30 12.98 -10.83
CA LYS A 268 -18.98 12.66 -11.38
C LYS A 268 -18.90 13.06 -12.85
N TYR A 269 -19.94 12.76 -13.63
CA TYR A 269 -20.02 13.13 -15.04
C TYR A 269 -19.88 14.64 -15.21
N ASP A 270 -20.63 15.43 -14.43
CA ASP A 270 -20.54 16.90 -14.45
C ASP A 270 -19.13 17.39 -14.08
N ARG A 271 -18.50 16.79 -13.06
CA ARG A 271 -17.10 17.10 -12.69
C ARG A 271 -16.12 16.77 -13.81
N ASP A 272 -16.23 15.60 -14.43
CA ASP A 272 -15.31 15.16 -15.49
C ASP A 272 -15.48 16.00 -16.76
N VAL A 273 -16.72 16.28 -17.16
CA VAL A 273 -17.04 17.16 -18.30
C VAL A 273 -16.53 18.56 -18.03
N GLY A 274 -16.81 19.14 -16.86
CA GLY A 274 -16.32 20.46 -16.49
C GLY A 274 -14.79 20.57 -16.51
N LYS A 275 -14.07 19.50 -16.17
CA LYS A 275 -12.60 19.44 -16.30
C LYS A 275 -12.14 19.47 -17.76
N ILE A 276 -12.82 18.71 -18.63
CA ILE A 276 -12.51 18.68 -20.07
C ILE A 276 -12.80 20.06 -20.69
N GLU A 277 -13.94 20.63 -20.35
CA GLU A 277 -14.37 21.98 -20.75
C GLU A 277 -13.34 23.03 -20.35
N GLN A 278 -12.94 23.04 -19.08
CA GLN A 278 -11.91 23.94 -18.56
C GLN A 278 -10.56 23.76 -19.27
N ALA A 279 -10.15 22.51 -19.52
CA ALA A 279 -8.89 22.21 -20.21
C ALA A 279 -8.90 22.67 -21.68
N LEU A 280 -10.07 22.66 -22.33
CA LEU A 280 -10.24 23.05 -23.73
C LEU A 280 -10.65 24.52 -23.91
N GLY A 281 -10.89 25.24 -22.82
CA GLY A 281 -11.36 26.63 -22.86
C GLY A 281 -12.79 26.78 -23.40
N VAL A 282 -13.59 25.71 -23.35
CA VAL A 282 -15.00 25.68 -23.81
C VAL A 282 -15.93 25.53 -22.62
N ARG A 283 -17.19 25.96 -22.76
CA ARG A 283 -18.24 25.71 -21.77
C ARG A 283 -19.55 25.33 -22.45
N TRP A 284 -20.31 24.42 -21.85
CA TRP A 284 -21.66 24.13 -22.27
C TRP A 284 -22.60 25.31 -21.99
N VAL A 285 -23.35 25.72 -23.01
CA VAL A 285 -24.44 26.68 -22.91
C VAL A 285 -25.75 25.92 -23.15
N PRO A 286 -26.62 25.80 -22.11
CA PRO A 286 -27.90 25.14 -22.27
C PRO A 286 -28.79 25.90 -23.27
N GLY A 287 -29.47 25.14 -24.13
CA GLY A 287 -30.45 25.63 -25.09
C GLY A 287 -31.80 25.92 -24.44
N ALA A 288 -32.79 26.26 -25.28
CA ALA A 288 -34.15 26.55 -24.83
C ALA A 288 -34.92 25.30 -24.35
N ASP A 289 -34.58 24.13 -24.89
CA ASP A 289 -35.23 22.86 -24.60
C ASP A 289 -34.35 21.95 -23.73
N GLU A 290 -34.98 21.09 -22.91
CA GLU A 290 -34.27 20.14 -22.05
C GLU A 290 -33.39 19.19 -22.87
N GLY A 291 -32.08 19.21 -22.59
CA GLY A 291 -31.10 18.37 -23.27
C GLY A 291 -30.51 18.99 -24.55
N GLU A 292 -30.97 20.17 -24.95
CA GLU A 292 -30.36 20.93 -26.04
C GLU A 292 -29.30 21.91 -25.52
N GLY A 293 -28.35 22.26 -26.37
CA GLY A 293 -27.30 23.24 -26.07
C GLY A 293 -26.12 23.14 -27.02
N HIS A 294 -25.15 24.01 -26.83
CA HIS A 294 -23.91 24.03 -27.62
C HIS A 294 -22.73 24.42 -26.74
N HIS A 295 -21.53 24.03 -27.17
CA HIS A 295 -20.30 24.51 -26.52
C HIS A 295 -19.89 25.83 -27.15
N GLU A 296 -19.53 26.80 -26.32
CA GLU A 296 -18.90 28.05 -26.76
C GLU A 296 -17.50 28.20 -26.14
N LEU A 297 -16.64 28.98 -26.79
CA LEU A 297 -15.34 29.35 -26.23
C LEU A 297 -15.54 30.42 -25.16
N PHE A 298 -15.06 30.16 -23.94
CA PHE A 298 -15.06 31.16 -22.87
C PHE A 298 -13.67 31.77 -22.61
N MET A 299 -12.63 31.20 -23.25
CA MET A 299 -11.28 31.74 -23.30
C MET A 299 -10.65 31.43 -24.66
N ASP A 300 -9.55 32.13 -24.95
CA ASP A 300 -8.72 31.84 -26.11
C ASP A 300 -8.08 30.44 -25.99
N GLN A 301 -8.01 29.71 -27.09
CA GLN A 301 -7.51 28.32 -27.08
C GLN A 301 -6.00 28.22 -26.88
N GLU A 302 -5.22 29.21 -27.35
CA GLU A 302 -3.78 29.25 -27.12
C GLU A 302 -3.53 29.47 -25.62
N ALA A 303 -4.26 30.39 -24.99
CA ALA A 303 -4.22 30.60 -23.55
C ALA A 303 -4.67 29.37 -22.73
N ALA A 304 -5.68 28.62 -23.19
CA ALA A 304 -6.11 27.37 -22.55
C ALA A 304 -5.00 26.30 -22.60
N LEU A 305 -4.34 26.14 -23.75
CA LEU A 305 -3.23 25.21 -23.93
C LEU A 305 -1.97 25.61 -23.15
N GLU A 306 -1.65 26.91 -23.09
CA GLU A 306 -0.57 27.43 -22.26
C GLU A 306 -0.83 27.12 -20.78
N ARG A 307 -2.07 27.26 -20.31
CA ARG A 307 -2.44 26.93 -18.93
C ARG A 307 -2.25 25.45 -18.59
N LEU A 308 -2.49 24.54 -19.54
CA LEU A 308 -2.19 23.12 -19.35
C LEU A 308 -0.69 22.83 -19.20
N SER A 309 0.17 23.74 -19.65
CA SER A 309 1.62 23.62 -19.56
C SER A 309 2.21 24.20 -18.25
N GLU A 310 1.39 24.88 -17.45
CA GLU A 310 1.80 25.44 -16.16
C GLU A 310 2.20 24.32 -15.17
N GLN A 311 3.29 24.52 -14.43
CA GLN A 311 3.81 23.52 -13.47
C GLN A 311 2.83 23.20 -12.34
N ASP A 312 1.91 24.12 -12.03
CA ASP A 312 0.91 23.98 -10.98
C ASP A 312 -0.42 23.40 -11.49
N TRP A 313 -0.55 23.16 -12.80
CA TRP A 313 -1.74 22.54 -13.35
C TRP A 313 -1.83 21.08 -12.91
N LYS A 314 -2.84 20.77 -12.09
CA LYS A 314 -3.16 19.42 -11.63
C LYS A 314 -4.61 19.12 -11.95
N LEU A 315 -4.84 17.98 -12.62
CA LEU A 315 -6.19 17.49 -12.93
C LEU A 315 -6.98 17.09 -11.67
N ASP A 316 -6.29 16.93 -10.54
CA ASP A 316 -6.83 16.76 -9.19
C ASP A 316 -5.79 17.13 -8.12
N ASP A 317 -6.23 17.75 -7.02
CA ASP A 317 -5.44 17.85 -5.79
C ASP A 317 -5.10 16.45 -5.20
N ASP A 318 -5.93 15.45 -5.49
CA ASP A 318 -5.78 14.07 -5.01
C ASP A 318 -4.98 13.16 -5.96
N PHE A 319 -4.66 13.58 -7.19
CA PHE A 319 -3.87 12.76 -8.14
C PHE A 319 -2.47 13.32 -8.40
N GLY A 320 -1.95 14.11 -7.46
CA GLY A 320 -0.56 14.55 -7.43
C GLY A 320 0.39 13.61 -6.68
N TYR A 321 1.68 13.69 -7.03
CA TYR A 321 2.78 13.25 -6.18
C TYR A 321 2.66 13.99 -4.83
N PRO A 322 2.71 13.31 -3.66
CA PRO A 322 2.78 14.03 -2.40
C PRO A 322 4.06 14.86 -2.39
N LEU A 323 3.91 16.19 -2.36
CA LEU A 323 5.01 17.08 -2.07
C LEU A 323 5.55 16.72 -0.68
N ASP A 324 6.85 16.86 -0.44
CA ASP A 324 7.58 16.43 0.78
C ASP A 324 7.00 16.98 2.10
N THR A 325 6.00 17.86 2.05
CA THR A 325 5.28 18.46 3.18
C THR A 325 3.95 17.77 3.53
N SER A 326 3.39 16.94 2.66
CA SER A 326 2.12 16.24 2.88
C SER A 326 2.36 14.81 3.38
N PRO A 327 1.77 14.39 4.51
CA PRO A 327 1.92 13.02 4.98
C PRO A 327 1.32 12.03 3.95
N ILE A 328 2.03 10.92 3.72
CA ILE A 328 1.69 9.90 2.69
C ILE A 328 0.28 9.28 2.90
N VAL A 329 -0.22 9.39 4.12
CA VAL A 329 -1.53 8.97 4.61
C VAL A 329 -2.00 10.14 5.48
N SER A 330 -3.24 10.60 5.35
CA SER A 330 -3.70 11.73 6.17
C SER A 330 -3.61 11.38 7.67
N ARG A 331 -3.43 12.36 8.56
CA ARG A 331 -3.39 12.08 10.01
C ARG A 331 -4.66 11.36 10.48
N SER A 332 -5.82 11.72 9.91
CA SER A 332 -7.11 11.06 10.20
C SER A 332 -7.13 9.59 9.77
N GLU A 333 -6.54 9.26 8.62
CA GLU A 333 -6.39 7.87 8.18
C GLU A 333 -5.45 7.10 9.11
N GLN A 334 -4.32 7.69 9.51
CA GLN A 334 -3.38 7.06 10.43
C GLN A 334 -4.04 6.76 11.80
N THR A 335 -4.83 7.69 12.33
CA THR A 335 -5.59 7.49 13.57
C THR A 335 -6.60 6.34 13.44
N LEU A 336 -7.30 6.23 12.30
CA LEU A 336 -8.24 5.11 12.06
C LEU A 336 -7.51 3.77 11.90
N HIS A 337 -6.33 3.76 11.27
CA HIS A 337 -5.50 2.57 11.11
C HIS A 337 -4.99 2.05 12.46
N ASP A 338 -4.60 2.95 13.36
CA ASP A 338 -4.02 2.64 14.67
C ASP A 338 -5.08 2.62 15.80
N ALA A 339 -6.35 2.89 15.48
CA ALA A 339 -7.46 2.90 16.44
C ALA A 339 -7.62 1.56 17.16
N LYS A 340 -7.77 1.65 18.49
CA LYS A 340 -7.96 0.49 19.37
C LYS A 340 -9.44 0.13 19.47
N GLU A 341 -9.70 -1.16 19.70
CA GLU A 341 -11.06 -1.64 19.98
C GLU A 341 -11.56 -1.08 21.32
N SER A 342 -12.84 -0.71 21.39
CA SER A 342 -13.47 -0.37 22.66
C SER A 342 -13.63 -1.63 23.50
N PHE A 343 -12.94 -1.69 24.64
CA PHE A 343 -13.22 -2.68 25.67
C PHE A 343 -14.35 -2.14 26.55
N HIS A 344 -15.59 -2.51 26.24
CA HIS A 344 -16.61 -2.50 27.28
C HIS A 344 -16.53 -3.85 28.02
N PRO A 345 -16.08 -3.87 29.28
CA PRO A 345 -16.38 -5.02 30.14
C PRO A 345 -17.90 -5.05 30.30
N ARG A 346 -18.52 -6.16 29.92
CA ARG A 346 -19.87 -6.46 30.41
C ARG A 346 -19.80 -6.85 31.87
#